data_AF-A0A379YZF4-F1
#
_entry.id   AF-A0A379YZF4-F1
#
_cell.length_a   1.000
_cell.length_b   1.000
_cell.length_c   1.000
_cell.angle_alpha   90.00
_cell.angle_beta   90.00
_cell.angle_gamma   90.00
#
_symmetry.space_group_name_H-M   'P 1'
#
loop_
_entity.id
_entity.type
_entity.pdbx_description
1 polymer ?
#
loop_
_entity_poly.entity_id
_entity_poly.type
_entity_poly.pdbx_seq_one_letter_code
_entity_poly.pdbx_strand_id
1 'polypeptide(L)'
;MTVSADMPLVGCVLTLLLLVLLIFMAAKGLRYQALMTSLNGVKFSFNCSLKGFWWVTFFLPILMAIGMGTVFFISTKMLHANSSSSVIISVVLMAIVGIVSIGIFNGTLYSLVMSFLWSNTSFGIHRFKVKLDTAYCIKYAILAFLALLPFLAVAGYIIFDQILNEYDSSGYANDDIENLQQFMEMQRKMIIAQLIYYFGIAVSTSYLTVSLRNHFMSNLSLNDGRIRFRSTLTYHGMLYRMCALVVISGITGGLAYPLLKIWMIDWQAKNTYLLGDLDDLPLINKEEQPDKGFLASISRGVMPSLPFL
;
A
#
# COMPACT_ATOMS: atom_id res chain seq x y z
N MET A 1 7.69 26.69 12.11
CA MET A 1 7.50 25.38 12.76
C MET A 1 7.43 25.47 14.30
N THR A 2 7.07 26.63 14.87
CA THR A 2 7.07 26.87 16.33
C THR A 2 5.69 26.79 16.98
N VAL A 3 4.60 26.88 16.22
CA VAL A 3 3.23 26.84 16.77
C VAL A 3 2.84 25.46 17.35
N SER A 4 3.42 24.36 16.85
CA SER A 4 3.13 23.03 17.41
C SER A 4 3.91 22.73 18.70
N ALA A 5 4.98 23.48 18.98
CA ALA A 5 5.79 23.31 20.19
C ALA A 5 5.18 24.05 21.39
N ASP A 6 4.60 25.24 21.16
CA ASP A 6 4.07 26.10 22.22
C ASP A 6 2.64 25.74 22.65
N MET A 7 1.86 25.06 21.81
CA MET A 7 0.50 24.60 22.13
C MET A 7 0.24 23.18 21.58
N PRO A 8 0.82 22.13 22.20
CA PRO A 8 0.73 20.76 21.71
C PRO A 8 -0.72 20.26 21.62
N LEU A 9 -1.59 20.74 22.51
CA LEU A 9 -3.01 20.36 22.53
C LEU A 9 -3.76 20.93 21.32
N VAL A 10 -3.47 22.17 20.90
CA VAL A 10 -4.05 22.78 19.69
C VAL A 10 -3.56 22.06 18.44
N GLY A 11 -2.27 21.70 18.37
CA GLY A 11 -1.70 20.89 17.30
C GLY A 11 -2.37 19.51 17.15
N CYS A 12 -2.58 18.81 18.28
CA CYS A 12 -3.29 17.53 18.29
C CYS A 12 -4.75 17.67 17.85
N VAL A 13 -5.46 18.69 18.32
CA VAL A 13 -6.87 18.92 17.91
C VAL A 13 -6.95 19.24 16.41
N LEU A 14 -6.06 20.09 15.90
CA LEU A 14 -6.04 20.46 14.48
C LEU A 14 -5.70 19.27 13.58
N THR A 15 -4.74 18.43 13.97
CA THR A 15 -4.37 17.23 13.20
C THR A 15 -5.47 16.18 13.20
N LEU A 16 -6.14 15.94 14.34
CA LEU A 16 -7.30 15.06 14.41
C LEU A 16 -8.46 15.58 13.56
N LEU A 17 -8.73 16.88 13.61
CA LEU A 17 -9.77 17.52 12.81
C LEU A 17 -9.48 17.41 11.31
N LEU A 18 -8.23 17.66 10.90
CA LEU A 18 -7.78 17.49 9.52
C LEU A 18 -7.96 16.04 9.05
N LEU A 19 -7.61 15.08 9.89
CA LEU A 19 -7.72 13.66 9.56
C LEU A 19 -9.19 13.26 9.35
N VAL A 20 -10.09 13.70 10.24
CA VAL A 20 -11.54 13.46 10.10
C VAL A 20 -12.08 14.08 8.82
N LEU A 21 -11.66 15.31 8.49
CA LEU A 21 -12.05 16.00 7.26
C LEU A 21 -11.57 15.25 6.01
N LEU A 22 -10.31 14.78 6.00
CA LEU A 22 -9.75 14.04 4.86
C LEU A 22 -10.55 12.77 4.55
N ILE A 23 -11.02 12.05 5.57
CA ILE A 23 -11.84 10.84 5.36
C ILE A 23 -13.21 11.21 4.76
N PHE A 24 -13.84 12.25 5.28
CA PHE A 24 -15.12 12.74 4.74
C PHE A 24 -14.97 13.19 3.28
N MET A 25 -13.88 13.89 2.99
CA MET A 25 -13.53 14.30 1.64
C MET A 25 -13.23 13.12 0.74
N ALA A 26 -12.52 12.08 1.20
CA ALA A 26 -12.25 10.88 0.41
C ALA A 26 -13.53 10.14 0.02
N ALA A 27 -14.49 9.99 0.94
CA ALA A 27 -15.77 9.35 0.66
C ALA A 27 -16.59 10.14 -0.38
N LYS A 28 -16.67 11.47 -0.23
CA LYS A 28 -17.36 12.33 -1.19
C LYS A 28 -16.63 12.43 -2.53
N GLY A 29 -15.30 12.43 -2.52
CA GLY A 29 -14.44 12.42 -3.70
C GLY A 29 -14.66 11.17 -4.55
N LEU A 30 -14.65 9.98 -3.93
CA LEU A 30 -14.96 8.70 -4.58
C LEU A 30 -16.35 8.72 -5.24
N ARG A 31 -17.37 9.20 -4.51
CA ARG A 31 -18.73 9.32 -5.05
C ARG A 31 -18.79 10.26 -6.25
N TYR A 32 -18.13 11.41 -6.16
CA TYR A 32 -18.10 12.38 -7.25
C TYR A 32 -17.40 11.82 -8.49
N GLN A 33 -16.25 11.17 -8.31
CA GLN A 33 -15.49 10.56 -9.41
C GLN A 33 -16.27 9.42 -10.09
N ALA A 34 -16.94 8.58 -9.31
CA ALA A 34 -17.82 7.54 -9.87
C ALA A 34 -18.92 8.16 -10.75
N LEU A 35 -19.59 9.21 -10.28
CA LEU A 35 -20.68 9.87 -11.03
C LEU A 35 -20.22 10.62 -12.28
N MET A 36 -18.96 11.07 -12.31
CA MET A 36 -18.37 11.73 -13.48
C MET A 36 -17.76 10.74 -14.48
N THR A 37 -17.52 9.50 -14.06
CA THR A 37 -17.00 8.45 -14.94
C THR A 37 -18.17 7.76 -15.65
N SER A 38 -18.10 7.67 -16.97
CA SER A 38 -19.07 6.92 -17.77
C SER A 38 -18.37 6.01 -18.78
N LEU A 39 -19.02 4.89 -19.09
CA LEU A 39 -18.63 3.95 -20.14
C LEU A 39 -19.85 3.74 -21.04
N ASN A 40 -19.71 3.93 -22.35
CA ASN A 40 -20.81 3.82 -23.32
C ASN A 40 -22.06 4.64 -22.92
N GLY A 41 -21.84 5.84 -22.37
CA GLY A 41 -22.92 6.73 -21.91
C GLY A 41 -23.50 6.35 -20.54
N VAL A 42 -23.06 5.26 -19.91
CA VAL A 42 -23.59 4.74 -18.64
C VAL A 42 -22.68 5.12 -17.49
N LYS A 43 -23.23 5.78 -16.47
CA LYS A 43 -22.46 6.31 -15.34
C LYS A 43 -22.23 5.26 -14.26
N PHE A 44 -21.09 5.35 -13.60
CA PHE A 44 -20.86 4.66 -12.35
C PHE A 44 -21.55 5.41 -11.21
N SER A 45 -21.93 4.68 -10.17
CA SER A 45 -22.43 5.27 -8.93
C SER A 45 -21.79 4.55 -7.75
N PHE A 46 -21.45 5.32 -6.72
CA PHE A 46 -20.88 4.79 -5.49
C PHE A 46 -21.74 5.23 -4.32
N ASN A 47 -22.43 4.26 -3.72
CA ASN A 47 -23.43 4.48 -2.68
C ASN A 47 -23.00 3.79 -1.39
N CYS A 48 -22.15 4.45 -0.61
CA CYS A 48 -21.73 3.97 0.69
C CYS A 48 -22.44 4.70 1.84
N SER A 49 -22.68 3.99 2.94
CA SER A 49 -23.00 4.66 4.21
C SER A 49 -21.72 5.30 4.77
N LEU A 50 -21.80 6.58 5.17
CA LEU A 50 -20.63 7.29 5.72
C LEU A 50 -20.07 6.57 6.96
N LYS A 51 -20.96 6.04 7.81
CA LYS A 51 -20.60 5.25 8.99
C LYS A 51 -19.81 3.99 8.62
N GLY A 52 -20.26 3.26 7.59
CA GLY A 52 -19.58 2.05 7.12
C GLY A 52 -18.21 2.35 6.52
N PHE A 53 -18.12 3.41 5.70
CA PHE A 53 -16.85 3.84 5.11
C PHE A 53 -15.83 4.21 6.18
N TRP A 54 -16.26 4.94 7.22
CA TRP A 54 -15.42 5.35 8.34
C TRP A 54 -14.92 4.15 9.17
N TRP A 55 -15.82 3.19 9.42
CA TRP A 55 -15.48 1.98 10.15
C TRP A 55 -14.42 1.15 9.42
N VAL A 56 -14.64 0.84 8.14
CA VAL A 56 -13.77 -0.06 7.37
C VAL A 56 -12.43 0.59 7.01
N THR A 57 -12.43 1.88 6.65
CA THR A 57 -11.23 2.56 6.14
C THR A 57 -10.32 3.07 7.26
N PHE A 58 -10.85 3.37 8.45
CA PHE A 58 -10.09 4.04 9.51
C PHE A 58 -10.12 3.30 10.85
N PHE A 59 -11.30 3.11 11.44
CA PHE A 59 -11.41 2.51 12.78
C PHE A 59 -10.84 1.09 12.82
N LEU A 60 -11.18 0.28 11.82
CA LEU A 60 -10.71 -1.09 11.70
C LEU A 60 -9.17 -1.16 11.59
N PRO A 61 -8.48 -0.46 10.67
CA PRO A 61 -7.02 -0.47 10.63
C PRO A 61 -6.36 -0.03 11.94
N ILE A 62 -6.92 0.95 12.65
CA ILE A 62 -6.39 1.36 13.96
C ILE A 62 -6.54 0.23 14.98
N LEU A 63 -7.70 -0.41 15.05
CA LEU A 63 -7.94 -1.55 15.94
C LEU A 63 -6.97 -2.70 15.63
N MET A 64 -6.75 -2.99 14.35
CA MET A 64 -5.79 -4.01 13.91
C MET A 64 -4.34 -3.62 14.24
N ALA A 65 -3.97 -2.35 14.12
CA ALA A 65 -2.64 -1.85 14.48
C ALA A 65 -2.39 -1.93 15.99
N ILE A 66 -3.40 -1.61 16.81
CA ILE A 66 -3.33 -1.79 18.27
C ILE A 66 -3.16 -3.28 18.60
N GLY A 67 -3.94 -4.16 17.98
CA GLY A 67 -3.81 -5.61 18.16
C GLY A 67 -2.44 -6.16 17.74
N MET A 68 -1.88 -5.66 16.64
CA MET A 68 -0.50 -5.99 16.23
C MET A 68 0.52 -5.48 17.27
N GLY A 69 0.34 -4.26 17.78
CA GLY A 69 1.21 -3.68 18.81
C GLY A 69 1.19 -4.46 20.13
N THR A 70 0.02 -4.94 20.56
CA THR A 70 -0.09 -5.78 21.77
C THR A 70 0.57 -7.13 21.59
N VAL A 71 0.40 -7.79 20.43
CA VAL A 71 1.09 -9.05 20.11
C VAL A 71 2.60 -8.86 20.13
N PHE A 72 3.11 -7.78 19.53
CA PHE A 72 4.53 -7.48 19.54
C PHE A 72 5.06 -7.23 20.96
N PHE A 73 4.34 -6.43 21.76
CA PHE A 73 4.70 -6.16 23.16
C PHE A 73 4.75 -7.43 24.01
N ILE A 74 3.71 -8.29 23.92
CA ILE A 74 3.69 -9.57 24.64
C ILE A 74 4.85 -10.46 24.20
N SER A 75 5.13 -10.51 22.89
CA SER A 75 6.23 -11.31 22.35
C SER A 75 7.58 -10.87 22.92
N THR A 76 7.85 -9.56 23.01
CA THR A 76 9.10 -9.06 23.62
C THR A 76 9.24 -9.41 25.11
N LYS A 77 8.12 -9.52 25.84
CA LYS A 77 8.13 -9.90 27.26
C LYS A 77 8.32 -11.40 27.46
N MET A 78 7.80 -12.23 26.56
CA MET A 78 7.95 -13.68 26.60
C MET A 78 9.34 -14.14 26.15
N LEU A 79 9.97 -13.41 25.23
CA LEU A 79 11.28 -13.72 24.64
C LEU A 79 12.45 -13.03 25.39
N HIS A 80 12.43 -13.08 26.73
CA HIS A 80 13.47 -12.47 27.56
C HIS A 80 14.83 -13.19 27.35
N ALA A 81 15.82 -12.47 26.83
CA ALA A 81 17.12 -13.02 26.51
C ALA A 81 18.10 -12.79 27.67
N ASN A 82 18.45 -13.87 28.39
CA ASN A 82 19.39 -13.83 29.52
C ASN A 82 20.85 -14.15 29.12
N SER A 83 21.07 -14.62 27.89
CA SER A 83 22.40 -14.96 27.35
C SER A 83 22.57 -14.52 25.89
N SER A 84 23.81 -14.33 25.43
CA SER A 84 24.12 -13.89 24.06
C SER A 84 23.50 -14.80 22.98
N SER A 85 23.48 -16.12 23.19
CA SER A 85 22.85 -17.06 22.25
C SER A 85 21.32 -16.95 22.24
N SER A 86 20.71 -16.62 23.39
CA SER A 86 19.26 -16.40 23.48
C SER A 86 18.83 -15.09 22.81
N VAL A 87 19.73 -14.10 22.69
CA VAL A 87 19.45 -12.84 21.95
C VAL A 87 19.22 -13.14 20.47
N ILE A 88 20.09 -13.94 19.84
CA ILE A 88 19.96 -14.28 18.41
C ILE A 88 18.64 -15.00 18.14
N ILE A 89 18.30 -15.99 18.97
CA ILE A 89 17.05 -16.75 18.84
C ILE A 89 15.83 -15.83 19.04
N SER A 90 15.89 -14.92 20.02
CA SER A 90 14.82 -13.94 20.28
C SER A 90 14.62 -13.00 19.08
N VAL A 91 15.70 -12.49 18.48
CA VAL A 91 15.64 -11.61 17.30
C VAL A 91 15.00 -12.33 16.11
N VAL A 92 15.38 -13.57 15.83
CA VAL A 92 14.81 -14.36 14.74
C VAL A 92 13.32 -14.61 14.96
N LEU A 93 12.92 -14.98 16.18
CA LEU A 93 11.51 -15.21 16.52
C LEU A 93 10.69 -13.91 16.41
N MET A 94 11.22 -12.79 16.88
CA MET A 94 10.57 -11.48 16.75
C MET A 94 10.41 -11.06 15.28
N ALA A 95 11.39 -11.35 14.42
CA ALA A 95 11.29 -11.10 12.98
C ALA A 95 10.16 -11.93 12.34
N ILE A 96 10.04 -13.22 12.69
CA ILE A 96 8.97 -14.10 12.21
C ILE A 96 7.61 -13.59 12.66
N VAL A 97 7.46 -13.27 13.96
CA VAL A 97 6.22 -12.69 14.50
C VAL A 97 5.87 -11.38 13.79
N GLY A 98 6.85 -10.51 13.55
CA GLY A 98 6.66 -9.25 12.83
C GLY A 98 6.14 -9.46 11.41
N ILE A 99 6.74 -10.37 10.65
CA ILE A 99 6.34 -10.67 9.26
C ILE A 99 4.92 -11.23 9.21
N VAL A 100 4.60 -12.20 10.07
CA VAL A 100 3.26 -12.78 10.13
C VAL A 100 2.23 -11.71 10.51
N SER A 101 2.55 -10.87 11.50
CA SER A 101 1.65 -9.80 11.95
C SER A 101 1.36 -8.78 10.85
N ILE A 102 2.40 -8.30 10.16
CA ILE A 102 2.29 -7.34 9.06
C ILE A 102 1.55 -7.96 7.85
N GLY A 103 1.78 -9.25 7.58
CA GLY A 103 1.09 -9.98 6.52
C GLY A 103 -0.40 -10.16 6.80
N ILE A 104 -0.77 -10.53 8.04
CA ILE A 104 -2.16 -10.59 8.48
C ILE A 104 -2.81 -9.21 8.32
N PHE A 105 -2.18 -8.16 8.86
CA PHE A 105 -2.67 -6.79 8.81
C PHE A 105 -2.98 -6.34 7.37
N ASN A 106 -2.00 -6.45 6.46
CA ASN A 106 -2.19 -6.01 5.08
C ASN A 106 -3.21 -6.87 4.31
N GLY A 107 -3.19 -8.20 4.50
CA GLY A 107 -4.10 -9.11 3.82
C GLY A 107 -5.57 -8.90 4.21
N THR A 108 -5.86 -8.73 5.50
CA THR A 108 -7.22 -8.46 6.00
C THR A 108 -7.71 -7.09 5.58
N LEU A 109 -6.87 -6.05 5.70
CA LEU A 109 -7.25 -4.70 5.29
C LEU A 109 -7.59 -4.64 3.82
N TYR A 110 -6.77 -5.26 2.97
CA TYR A 110 -7.06 -5.35 1.55
C TYR A 110 -8.41 -6.02 1.29
N SER A 111 -8.63 -7.20 1.87
CA SER A 111 -9.85 -7.97 1.64
C SER A 111 -11.11 -7.19 2.05
N LEU A 112 -11.06 -6.49 3.19
CA LEU A 112 -12.20 -5.78 3.75
C LEU A 112 -12.46 -4.45 3.05
N VAL A 113 -11.42 -3.64 2.83
CA VAL A 113 -11.54 -2.36 2.13
C VAL A 113 -11.99 -2.58 0.69
N MET A 114 -11.35 -3.51 -0.03
CA MET A 114 -11.66 -3.74 -1.44
C MET A 114 -13.06 -4.35 -1.64
N SER A 115 -13.46 -5.29 -0.77
CA SER A 115 -14.82 -5.83 -0.81
C SER A 115 -15.87 -4.76 -0.47
N PHE A 116 -15.59 -3.90 0.51
CA PHE A 116 -16.51 -2.81 0.89
C PHE A 116 -16.66 -1.76 -0.22
N LEU A 117 -15.57 -1.33 -0.85
CA LEU A 117 -15.63 -0.33 -1.92
C LEU A 117 -16.41 -0.85 -3.13
N TRP A 118 -16.10 -2.06 -3.59
CA TRP A 118 -16.73 -2.59 -4.80
C TRP A 118 -18.16 -3.06 -4.59
N SER A 119 -18.51 -3.62 -3.43
CA SER A 119 -19.91 -3.98 -3.13
C SER A 119 -20.85 -2.78 -3.07
N ASN A 120 -20.33 -1.58 -2.80
CA ASN A 120 -21.07 -0.32 -2.79
C ASN A 120 -20.97 0.46 -4.12
N THR A 121 -20.31 -0.11 -5.13
CA THR A 121 -20.20 0.46 -6.48
C THR A 121 -21.22 -0.20 -7.41
N SER A 122 -21.83 0.61 -8.28
CA SER A 122 -22.75 0.17 -9.34
C SER A 122 -22.38 0.77 -10.68
N PHE A 123 -22.69 0.03 -11.74
CA PHE A 123 -22.64 0.46 -13.12
C PHE A 123 -24.08 0.51 -13.66
N GLY A 124 -24.62 1.72 -13.85
CA GLY A 124 -26.04 1.91 -14.11
C GLY A 124 -26.91 1.33 -12.99
N ILE A 125 -27.83 0.43 -13.34
CA ILE A 125 -28.69 -0.31 -12.40
C ILE A 125 -28.00 -1.51 -11.74
N HIS A 126 -26.91 -2.01 -12.31
CA HIS A 126 -26.27 -3.25 -11.87
C HIS A 126 -25.20 -2.98 -10.81
N ARG A 127 -25.25 -3.70 -9.69
CA ARG A 127 -24.25 -3.61 -8.61
C ARG A 127 -23.12 -4.60 -8.83
N PHE A 128 -21.91 -4.19 -8.50
CA PHE A 128 -20.77 -5.11 -8.44
C PHE A 128 -20.90 -6.02 -7.22
N LYS A 129 -20.60 -7.30 -7.41
CA LYS A 129 -20.51 -8.29 -6.33
C LYS A 129 -19.09 -8.80 -6.27
N VAL A 130 -18.48 -8.62 -5.10
CA VAL A 130 -17.14 -9.10 -4.76
C VAL A 130 -17.20 -9.79 -3.41
N LYS A 131 -16.67 -11.00 -3.36
CA LYS A 131 -16.36 -11.69 -2.10
C LYS A 131 -14.92 -12.16 -2.17
N LEU A 132 -14.04 -11.47 -1.45
CA LEU A 132 -12.64 -11.87 -1.35
C LEU A 132 -12.45 -12.84 -0.20
N ASP A 133 -11.76 -13.94 -0.47
CA ASP A 133 -11.26 -14.81 0.58
C ASP A 133 -10.11 -14.11 1.34
N THR A 134 -10.32 -13.88 2.63
CA THR A 134 -9.34 -13.25 3.52
C THR A 134 -8.13 -14.16 3.72
N ALA A 135 -8.30 -15.48 3.78
CA ALA A 135 -7.22 -16.42 3.99
C ALA A 135 -6.24 -16.42 2.81
N TYR A 136 -6.78 -16.37 1.59
CA TYR A 136 -5.98 -16.18 0.37
C TYR A 136 -5.17 -14.87 0.45
N CYS A 137 -5.82 -13.74 0.76
CA CYS A 137 -5.13 -12.45 0.84
C CYS A 137 -4.00 -12.45 1.89
N ILE A 138 -4.24 -13.04 3.07
CA ILE A 138 -3.23 -13.16 4.14
C ILE A 138 -2.06 -14.04 3.68
N LYS A 139 -2.33 -15.21 3.09
CA LYS A 139 -1.29 -16.14 2.63
C LYS A 139 -0.33 -15.47 1.65
N TYR A 140 -0.87 -14.78 0.64
CA TYR A 140 -0.03 -14.13 -0.37
C TYR A 140 0.63 -12.84 0.15
N ALA A 141 0.01 -12.13 1.10
CA ALA A 141 0.67 -11.02 1.79
C ALA A 141 1.88 -11.50 2.62
N ILE A 142 1.74 -12.58 3.40
CA ILE A 142 2.87 -13.17 4.15
C ILE A 142 3.99 -13.61 3.20
N LEU A 143 3.65 -14.28 2.10
CA LEU A 143 4.64 -14.69 1.09
C LEU A 143 5.36 -13.47 0.46
N ALA A 144 4.65 -12.36 0.22
CA ALA A 144 5.25 -11.13 -0.28
C ALA A 144 6.27 -10.54 0.70
N PHE A 145 5.95 -10.50 2.01
CA PHE A 145 6.88 -10.02 3.03
C PHE A 145 8.03 -11.00 3.27
N LEU A 146 7.80 -12.30 3.13
CA LEU A 146 8.85 -13.31 3.19
C LEU A 146 9.84 -13.13 2.01
N ALA A 147 9.38 -12.77 0.82
CA ALA A 147 10.24 -12.44 -0.31
C ALA A 147 11.13 -11.20 -0.07
N LEU A 148 10.79 -10.33 0.89
CA LEU A 148 11.59 -9.15 1.27
C LEU A 148 12.77 -9.51 2.19
N LEU A 149 12.65 -10.59 2.99
CA LEU A 149 13.67 -11.00 3.96
C LEU A 149 15.10 -11.10 3.44
N PRO A 150 15.40 -11.77 2.31
CA PRO A 150 16.77 -11.89 1.85
C PRO A 150 17.40 -10.52 1.56
N PHE A 151 16.63 -9.57 1.04
CA PHE A 151 17.09 -8.21 0.78
C PHE A 151 17.34 -7.43 2.07
N LEU A 152 16.45 -7.58 3.05
CA LEU A 152 16.62 -7.00 4.39
C LEU A 152 17.85 -7.56 5.11
N ALA A 153 18.09 -8.86 5.02
CA ALA A 153 19.24 -9.50 5.65
C ALA A 153 20.56 -8.99 5.05
N VAL A 154 20.65 -8.90 3.72
CA VAL A 154 21.85 -8.37 3.04
C VAL A 154 22.04 -6.89 3.33
N ALA A 155 21.00 -6.07 3.21
CA ALA A 155 21.09 -4.64 3.50
C ALA A 155 21.43 -4.38 4.98
N GLY A 156 20.81 -5.13 5.89
CA GLY A 156 21.07 -5.06 7.33
C GLY A 156 22.48 -5.49 7.70
N TYR A 157 23.03 -6.53 7.05
CA TYR A 157 24.41 -6.96 7.24
C TYR A 157 25.41 -5.85 6.85
N ILE A 158 25.20 -5.21 5.68
CA ILE A 158 26.06 -4.11 5.24
C ILE A 158 26.02 -2.95 6.24
N ILE A 159 24.83 -2.57 6.72
CA ILE A 159 24.68 -1.47 7.68
C ILE A 159 25.32 -1.83 9.03
N PHE A 160 25.12 -3.06 9.52
CA PHE A 160 25.65 -3.51 10.80
C PHE A 160 27.18 -3.61 10.80
N ASP A 161 27.77 -4.09 9.71
CA ASP A 161 29.23 -4.10 9.51
C ASP A 161 29.82 -2.68 9.62
N GLN A 162 29.17 -1.68 9.03
CA GLN A 162 29.63 -0.29 9.13
C GLN A 162 29.60 0.25 10.55
N ILE A 163 28.52 -0.01 11.31
CA ILE A 163 28.38 0.45 12.70
C ILE A 163 29.47 -0.16 13.59
N LEU A 164 29.82 -1.44 13.39
CA LEU A 164 30.86 -2.09 14.19
C LEU A 164 32.27 -1.56 13.85
N ASN A 165 32.56 -1.35 12.57
CA ASN A 165 33.86 -0.88 12.13
C ASN A 165 34.13 0.59 12.54
N GLU A 166 33.09 1.42 12.65
CA GLU A 166 33.18 2.81 13.11
C GLU A 166 33.43 2.92 14.63
N TYR A 167 33.10 1.87 15.40
CA TYR A 167 33.36 1.81 16.85
C TYR A 167 34.83 1.50 17.15
N ASP A 168 35.50 0.72 16.29
CA ASP A 168 36.91 0.31 16.45
C ASP A 168 37.89 1.41 15.99
N SER A 169 37.43 2.38 15.19
CA SER A 169 38.25 3.48 14.65
C SER A 169 38.31 4.74 15.54
N SER A 170 37.92 4.65 16.81
CA SER A 170 37.94 5.79 17.75
C SER A 170 39.35 6.29 18.14
N GLY A 171 40.41 5.64 17.65
CA GLY A 171 41.78 6.16 17.67
C GLY A 171 42.08 7.05 16.46
N TYR A 172 41.47 8.23 16.37
CA TYR A 172 41.69 9.17 15.26
C TYR A 172 43.13 9.69 15.24
N ALA A 173 43.90 9.25 14.24
CA ALA A 173 45.13 9.92 13.81
C ALA A 173 44.75 11.10 12.88
N ASN A 174 45.44 12.22 13.08
CA ASN A 174 45.16 13.53 12.47
C ASN A 174 45.61 13.62 10.99
N ASP A 175 45.00 12.87 10.07
CA ASP A 175 45.27 13.04 8.63
C ASP A 175 43.97 13.20 7.80
N ASP A 176 43.76 14.40 7.25
CA ASP A 176 42.50 14.84 6.63
C ASP A 176 42.12 14.05 5.38
N ILE A 177 43.09 13.44 4.69
CA ILE A 177 42.88 12.69 3.45
C ILE A 177 42.35 11.28 3.73
N GLU A 178 42.83 10.62 4.79
CA GLU A 178 42.39 9.28 5.19
C GLU A 178 40.92 9.32 5.68
N ASN A 179 40.57 10.38 6.41
CA ASN A 179 39.21 10.66 6.87
C ASN A 179 38.21 10.86 5.70
N LEU A 180 38.62 11.54 4.61
CA LEU A 180 37.76 11.75 3.44
C LEU A 180 37.55 10.45 2.64
N GLN A 181 38.59 9.62 2.51
CA GLN A 181 38.50 8.36 1.76
C GLN A 181 37.62 7.33 2.49
N GLN A 182 37.74 7.23 3.82
CA GLN A 182 36.87 6.39 4.66
C GLN A 182 35.41 6.87 4.59
N PHE A 183 35.16 8.18 4.64
CA PHE A 183 33.81 8.74 4.49
C PHE A 183 33.17 8.38 3.15
N MET A 184 33.92 8.47 2.05
CA MET A 184 33.43 8.13 0.71
C MET A 184 33.11 6.64 0.56
N GLU A 185 33.87 5.76 1.23
CA GLU A 185 33.60 4.31 1.23
C GLU A 185 32.35 3.96 2.04
N MET A 186 32.19 4.56 3.22
CA MET A 186 30.99 4.42 4.06
C MET A 186 29.73 4.85 3.30
N GLN A 187 29.76 6.03 2.65
CA GLN A 187 28.65 6.50 1.82
C GLN A 187 28.33 5.55 0.67
N ARG A 188 29.35 4.99 0.00
CA ARG A 188 29.15 3.99 -1.07
C ARG A 188 28.43 2.75 -0.55
N LYS A 189 28.85 2.19 0.59
CA LYS A 189 28.23 1.00 1.18
C LYS A 189 26.78 1.27 1.60
N MET A 190 26.51 2.45 2.16
CA MET A 190 25.15 2.90 2.50
C MET A 190 24.25 3.04 1.26
N ILE A 191 24.76 3.62 0.17
CA ILE A 191 24.03 3.70 -1.11
C ILE A 191 23.70 2.30 -1.65
N ILE A 192 24.65 1.37 -1.61
CA ILE A 192 24.45 -0.01 -2.08
C ILE A 192 23.38 -0.70 -1.21
N ALA A 193 23.46 -0.60 0.11
CA ALA A 193 22.46 -1.17 1.02
C ALA A 193 21.06 -0.60 0.74
N GLN A 194 20.96 0.71 0.50
CA GLN A 194 19.70 1.37 0.18
C GLN A 194 19.12 0.92 -1.17
N LEU A 195 19.96 0.71 -2.19
CA LEU A 195 19.54 0.18 -3.49
C LEU A 195 19.01 -1.25 -3.38
N ILE A 196 19.70 -2.12 -2.61
CA ILE A 196 19.24 -3.49 -2.34
C ILE A 196 17.90 -3.49 -1.63
N TYR A 197 17.73 -2.60 -0.63
CA TYR A 197 16.48 -2.44 0.09
C TYR A 197 15.32 -1.99 -0.81
N TYR A 198 15.52 -0.96 -1.64
CA TYR A 198 14.48 -0.51 -2.58
C TYR A 198 14.15 -1.56 -3.64
N PHE A 199 15.13 -2.31 -4.12
CA PHE A 199 14.89 -3.43 -5.02
C PHE A 199 14.06 -4.52 -4.34
N GLY A 200 14.38 -4.86 -3.09
CA GLY A 200 13.58 -5.79 -2.28
C GLY A 200 12.13 -5.34 -2.11
N ILE A 201 11.90 -4.05 -1.83
CA ILE A 201 10.55 -3.47 -1.79
C ILE A 201 9.85 -3.63 -3.13
N ALA A 202 10.53 -3.34 -4.25
CA ALA A 202 9.96 -3.49 -5.59
C ALA A 202 9.54 -4.94 -5.87
N VAL A 203 10.35 -5.93 -5.48
CA VAL A 203 10.03 -7.36 -5.58
C VAL A 203 8.80 -7.71 -4.74
N SER A 204 8.82 -7.35 -3.46
CA SER A 204 7.74 -7.65 -2.51
C SER A 204 6.41 -7.03 -2.94
N THR A 205 6.42 -5.73 -3.27
CA THR A 205 5.22 -4.99 -3.70
C THR A 205 4.68 -5.48 -5.04
N SER A 206 5.54 -5.89 -5.97
CA SER A 206 5.12 -6.47 -7.25
C SER A 206 4.40 -7.80 -7.03
N TYR A 207 4.92 -8.64 -6.14
CA TYR A 207 4.29 -9.91 -5.77
C TYR A 207 2.93 -9.70 -5.10
N LEU A 208 2.88 -8.80 -4.11
CA LEU A 208 1.65 -8.45 -3.41
C LEU A 208 0.59 -7.88 -4.38
N THR A 209 0.98 -6.94 -5.23
CA THR A 209 0.05 -6.29 -6.18
C THR A 209 -0.54 -7.26 -7.18
N VAL A 210 0.29 -8.11 -7.80
CA VAL A 210 -0.17 -9.07 -8.82
C VAL A 210 -1.07 -10.13 -8.20
N SER A 211 -0.69 -10.71 -7.06
CA SER A 211 -1.49 -11.75 -6.41
C SER A 211 -2.86 -11.24 -5.95
N LEU A 212 -2.89 -10.09 -5.28
CA LEU A 212 -4.12 -9.48 -4.80
C LEU A 212 -5.02 -9.01 -5.94
N ARG A 213 -4.47 -8.36 -6.98
CA ARG A 213 -5.25 -7.89 -8.14
C ARG A 213 -5.81 -9.05 -8.95
N ASN A 214 -5.04 -10.10 -9.19
CA ASN A 214 -5.52 -11.28 -9.90
C ASN A 214 -6.67 -11.95 -9.14
N HIS A 215 -6.53 -12.13 -7.83
CA HIS A 215 -7.59 -12.65 -6.96
C HIS A 215 -8.82 -11.74 -6.96
N PHE A 216 -8.63 -10.44 -6.81
CA PHE A 216 -9.72 -9.47 -6.82
C PHE A 216 -10.52 -9.51 -8.12
N MET A 217 -9.85 -9.37 -9.27
CA MET A 217 -10.53 -9.35 -10.55
C MET A 217 -11.26 -10.67 -10.81
N SER A 218 -10.67 -11.82 -10.47
CA SER A 218 -11.30 -13.14 -10.68
C SER A 218 -12.59 -13.37 -9.88
N ASN A 219 -12.74 -12.67 -8.75
CA ASN A 219 -13.91 -12.70 -7.87
C ASN A 219 -14.85 -11.51 -8.06
N LEU A 220 -14.51 -10.58 -8.96
CA LEU A 220 -15.36 -9.46 -9.33
C LEU A 220 -16.37 -9.92 -10.37
N SER A 221 -17.63 -9.63 -10.10
CA SER A 221 -18.75 -9.92 -10.98
C SER A 221 -19.74 -8.77 -11.05
N LEU A 222 -20.43 -8.66 -12.17
CA LEU A 222 -21.50 -7.70 -12.41
C LEU A 222 -22.76 -8.46 -12.83
N ASN A 223 -23.92 -7.96 -12.40
CA ASN A 223 -25.24 -8.55 -12.67
C ASN A 223 -25.31 -10.05 -12.35
N ASP A 224 -25.09 -10.40 -11.08
CA ASP A 224 -25.21 -11.77 -10.56
C ASP A 224 -24.37 -12.84 -11.29
N GLY A 225 -23.21 -12.43 -11.80
CA GLY A 225 -22.25 -13.35 -12.40
C GLY A 225 -22.33 -13.47 -13.92
N ARG A 226 -23.26 -12.76 -14.58
CA ARG A 226 -23.32 -12.71 -16.06
C ARG A 226 -22.05 -12.13 -16.67
N ILE A 227 -21.49 -11.11 -16.04
CA ILE A 227 -20.20 -10.54 -16.42
C ILE A 227 -19.19 -10.82 -15.32
N ARG A 228 -18.06 -11.39 -15.70
CA ARG A 228 -16.93 -11.66 -14.81
C ARG A 228 -15.68 -10.96 -15.30
N PHE A 229 -14.86 -10.54 -14.36
CA PHE A 229 -13.58 -9.91 -14.68
C PHE A 229 -12.46 -10.93 -14.49
N ARG A 230 -11.36 -10.75 -15.21
CA ARG A 230 -10.16 -11.56 -15.03
C ARG A 230 -8.93 -10.69 -15.23
N SER A 231 -7.92 -10.92 -14.41
CA SER A 231 -6.60 -10.31 -14.58
C SER A 231 -5.56 -11.42 -14.79
N THR A 232 -4.65 -11.19 -15.72
CA THR A 232 -3.59 -12.13 -16.12
C THR A 232 -2.20 -11.54 -15.88
N LEU A 233 -2.10 -10.58 -14.97
CA LEU A 233 -0.83 -9.94 -14.67
C LEU A 233 0.20 -10.97 -14.20
N THR A 234 1.41 -10.79 -14.71
CA THR A 234 2.58 -11.59 -14.35
C THR A 234 3.48 -10.83 -13.38
N TYR A 235 4.10 -11.55 -12.44
CA TYR A 235 5.04 -10.98 -11.48
C TYR A 235 6.23 -10.27 -12.15
N HIS A 236 6.85 -10.91 -13.15
CA HIS A 236 7.98 -10.33 -13.86
C HIS A 236 7.62 -9.04 -14.61
N GLY A 237 6.46 -9.01 -15.27
CA GLY A 237 5.97 -7.82 -15.97
C GLY A 237 5.70 -6.63 -15.04
N MET A 238 5.26 -6.91 -13.81
CA MET A 238 5.07 -5.89 -12.77
C MET A 238 6.41 -5.40 -12.21
N LEU A 239 7.32 -6.33 -11.87
CA LEU A 239 8.64 -6.01 -11.33
C LEU A 239 9.45 -5.13 -12.29
N TYR A 240 9.49 -5.52 -13.58
CA TYR A 240 10.17 -4.74 -14.61
C TYR A 240 9.68 -3.28 -14.67
N ARG A 241 8.36 -3.08 -14.55
CA ARG A 241 7.75 -1.75 -14.56
C ARG A 241 8.03 -0.95 -13.30
N MET A 242 7.99 -1.60 -12.14
CA MET A 242 8.32 -0.96 -10.86
C MET A 242 9.79 -0.54 -10.82
N CYS A 243 10.70 -1.39 -11.30
CA CYS A 243 12.12 -1.05 -11.40
C CYS A 243 12.35 0.10 -12.39
N ALA A 244 11.73 0.07 -13.58
CA ALA A 244 11.82 1.16 -14.54
C ALA A 244 11.28 2.48 -13.94
N LEU A 245 10.15 2.43 -13.24
CA LEU A 245 9.58 3.58 -12.56
C LEU A 245 10.56 4.17 -11.54
N VAL A 246 11.14 3.36 -10.64
CA VAL A 246 12.07 3.85 -9.62
C VAL A 246 13.37 4.38 -10.25
N VAL A 247 13.98 3.64 -11.17
CA VAL A 247 15.29 3.98 -11.74
C VAL A 247 15.20 5.20 -12.65
N ILE A 248 14.29 5.19 -13.63
CA ILE A 248 14.18 6.28 -14.61
C ILE A 248 13.63 7.54 -13.94
N SER A 249 12.67 7.41 -13.02
CA SER A 249 12.21 8.55 -12.21
C SER A 249 13.34 9.10 -11.35
N GLY A 250 14.18 8.25 -10.76
CA GLY A 250 15.34 8.68 -9.97
C GLY A 250 16.33 9.49 -10.80
N ILE A 251 16.72 9.00 -11.98
CA ILE A 251 17.67 9.67 -12.89
C ILE A 251 17.12 11.01 -13.39
N THR A 252 15.81 11.09 -13.66
CA THR A 252 15.16 12.29 -14.22
C THR A 252 14.68 13.27 -13.16
N GLY A 253 14.97 13.05 -11.87
CA GLY A 253 14.48 13.88 -10.77
C GLY A 253 12.95 13.91 -10.65
N GLY A 254 12.26 12.86 -11.11
CA GLY A 254 10.81 12.72 -11.04
C GLY A 254 10.05 13.09 -12.32
N LEU A 255 10.70 13.69 -13.33
CA LEU A 255 10.01 14.15 -14.54
C LEU A 255 9.41 13.00 -15.37
N ALA A 256 10.06 11.82 -15.38
CA ALA A 256 9.54 10.66 -16.10
C ALA A 256 8.43 9.90 -15.36
N TYR A 257 8.17 10.21 -14.07
CA TYR A 257 7.20 9.48 -13.24
C TYR A 257 5.79 9.41 -13.87
N PRO A 258 5.18 10.51 -14.38
CA PRO A 258 3.84 10.45 -14.95
C PRO A 258 3.76 9.56 -16.19
N LEU A 259 4.75 9.63 -17.07
CA LEU A 259 4.79 8.84 -18.30
C LEU A 259 4.94 7.34 -17.99
N LEU A 260 5.81 6.99 -17.04
CA LEU A 260 6.02 5.60 -16.61
C LEU A 260 4.78 5.04 -15.90
N LYS A 261 4.06 5.89 -15.14
CA LYS A 261 2.79 5.51 -14.52
C LYS A 261 1.71 5.24 -15.55
N ILE A 262 1.58 6.06 -16.60
CA ILE A 262 0.65 5.81 -17.71
C ILE A 262 1.00 4.48 -18.42
N TRP A 263 2.28 4.25 -18.69
CA TRP A 263 2.75 3.00 -19.31
C TRP A 263 2.45 1.76 -18.46
N MET A 264 2.54 1.90 -17.14
CA MET A 264 2.17 0.83 -16.21
C MET A 264 0.67 0.55 -16.21
N ILE A 265 -0.17 1.59 -16.19
CA ILE A 265 -1.64 1.47 -16.20
C ILE A 265 -2.12 0.89 -17.54
N ASP A 266 -1.57 1.34 -18.67
CA ASP A 266 -1.88 0.79 -20.01
C ASP A 266 -1.59 -0.71 -20.07
N TRP A 267 -0.44 -1.15 -19.54
CA TRP A 267 -0.13 -2.57 -19.46
C TRP A 267 -1.11 -3.32 -18.55
N GLN A 268 -1.48 -2.74 -17.40
CA GLN A 268 -2.46 -3.33 -16.50
C GLN A 268 -3.84 -3.48 -17.15
N ALA A 269 -4.25 -2.50 -17.96
CA ALA A 269 -5.51 -2.52 -18.71
C ALA A 269 -5.49 -3.62 -19.79
N LYS A 270 -4.40 -3.73 -20.56
CA LYS A 270 -4.22 -4.77 -21.60
C LYS A 270 -4.25 -6.20 -21.07
N ASN A 271 -3.94 -6.40 -19.79
CA ASN A 271 -3.95 -7.71 -19.13
C ASN A 271 -5.20 -7.96 -18.27
N THR A 272 -6.20 -7.08 -18.38
CA THR A 272 -7.53 -7.24 -17.79
C THR A 272 -8.51 -7.61 -18.88
N TYR A 273 -9.25 -8.69 -18.66
CA TYR A 273 -10.26 -9.20 -19.58
C TYR A 273 -11.63 -9.16 -18.93
N LEU A 274 -12.63 -8.95 -19.78
CA LEU A 274 -14.03 -9.07 -19.45
C LEU A 274 -14.57 -10.34 -20.08
N LEU A 275 -15.23 -11.17 -19.27
CA LEU A 275 -15.88 -12.41 -19.69
C LEU A 275 -17.39 -12.18 -19.65
N GLY A 276 -18.03 -12.24 -20.80
CA GLY A 276 -19.44 -11.89 -21.00
C GLY A 276 -19.59 -10.70 -21.95
N ASP A 277 -20.81 -10.45 -22.42
CA ASP A 277 -21.12 -9.30 -23.27
C ASP A 277 -21.73 -8.18 -22.41
N LEU A 278 -21.18 -6.96 -22.56
CA LEU A 278 -21.73 -5.77 -21.91
C LEU A 278 -22.95 -5.24 -22.65
N ASP A 279 -23.02 -5.47 -23.95
CA ASP A 279 -24.07 -4.92 -24.82
C ASP A 279 -25.41 -5.67 -24.62
N ASP A 280 -25.35 -6.88 -24.06
CA ASP A 280 -26.51 -7.67 -23.64
C ASP A 280 -27.17 -7.20 -22.33
N LEU A 281 -26.56 -6.23 -21.62
CA LEU A 281 -27.12 -5.71 -20.38
C LEU A 281 -28.08 -4.54 -20.64
N PRO A 282 -29.23 -4.48 -19.93
CA PRO A 282 -30.08 -3.29 -19.94
C PRO A 282 -29.38 -2.17 -19.16
N LEU A 283 -28.56 -1.39 -19.85
CA LEU A 283 -27.76 -0.32 -19.25
C LEU A 283 -28.59 0.96 -19.09
N ILE A 284 -29.48 0.98 -18.09
CA ILE A 284 -30.22 2.19 -17.74
C ILE A 284 -29.36 3.04 -16.80
N ASN A 285 -29.21 4.32 -17.15
CA ASN A 285 -28.54 5.28 -16.29
C ASN A 285 -29.36 5.54 -15.04
N LYS A 286 -28.69 5.53 -13.88
CA LYS A 286 -29.28 6.04 -12.66
C LYS A 286 -29.18 7.57 -12.68
N GLU A 287 -30.32 8.26 -12.59
CA GLU A 287 -30.38 9.73 -12.53
C GLU A 287 -29.92 10.24 -11.16
N GLU A 288 -28.65 10.03 -10.83
CA GLU A 288 -28.07 10.50 -9.58
C GLU A 288 -27.24 11.77 -9.82
N GLN A 289 -27.70 12.90 -9.28
CA GLN A 289 -26.98 14.17 -9.41
C GLN A 289 -25.85 14.29 -8.38
N PRO A 290 -24.71 14.91 -8.74
CA PRO A 290 -23.63 15.17 -7.80
C PRO A 290 -24.07 16.16 -6.72
N ASP A 291 -23.70 15.88 -5.47
CA ASP A 291 -23.95 16.76 -4.33
C ASP A 291 -23.27 18.13 -4.56
N LYS A 292 -24.02 19.22 -4.35
CA LYS A 292 -23.58 20.60 -4.55
C LYS A 292 -23.10 21.28 -3.26
N GLY A 293 -23.12 20.59 -2.12
CA GLY A 293 -22.69 21.16 -0.85
C GLY A 293 -21.23 21.63 -0.83
N PHE A 294 -20.90 22.61 0.01
CA PHE A 294 -19.55 23.20 0.13
C PHE A 294 -18.45 22.14 0.32
N LEU A 295 -18.64 21.20 1.26
CA LEU A 295 -17.70 20.08 1.48
C LEU A 295 -17.60 19.14 0.28
N ALA A 296 -18.66 18.99 -0.52
CA ALA A 296 -18.66 18.19 -1.73
C ALA A 296 -17.93 18.89 -2.89
N SER A 297 -17.82 20.22 -2.87
CA SER A 297 -17.04 20.99 -3.83
C SER A 297 -15.54 20.89 -3.55
N ILE A 298 -15.13 21.03 -2.29
CA ILE A 298 -13.72 20.91 -1.88
C ILE A 298 -13.22 19.46 -2.05
N SER A 299 -14.08 18.47 -1.77
CA SER A 299 -13.71 17.05 -1.91
C SER A 299 -13.43 16.60 -3.35
N ARG A 300 -13.81 17.38 -4.38
CA ARG A 300 -13.60 17.02 -5.79
C ARG A 300 -12.13 16.87 -6.15
N GLY A 301 -11.24 17.60 -5.45
CA GLY A 301 -9.80 17.51 -5.64
C GLY A 301 -9.13 16.36 -4.88
N VAL A 302 -9.84 15.69 -3.97
CA VAL A 302 -9.29 14.57 -3.19
C VAL A 302 -9.61 13.27 -3.92
N MET A 303 -8.62 12.79 -4.66
CA MET A 303 -8.64 11.47 -5.28
C MET A 303 -7.91 10.50 -4.34
N PRO A 304 -8.62 9.70 -3.52
CA PRO A 304 -7.96 8.57 -2.91
C PRO A 304 -7.51 7.66 -4.05
N SER A 305 -6.20 7.49 -4.22
CA SER A 305 -5.68 6.50 -5.15
C SER A 305 -6.18 5.15 -4.69
N LEU A 306 -7.16 4.58 -5.41
CA LEU A 306 -7.54 3.21 -5.21
C LEU A 306 -6.30 2.39 -5.57
N PRO A 307 -5.68 1.65 -4.63
CA PRO A 307 -4.30 1.21 -4.76
C PRO A 307 -4.02 0.22 -5.92
N PHE A 308 -5.02 -0.12 -6.74
CA PHE A 308 -4.94 -1.14 -7.79
C PHE A 308 -5.74 -0.82 -9.07
N LEU A 309 -6.07 0.47 -9.28
CA LEU A 309 -6.54 1.03 -10.57
C LEU A 309 -5.45 1.91 -11.19
#